data_AF-A0AAE2CMY0-F1
#
_entry.id   AF-A0AAE2CMY0-F1
#
_cell.length_a   1.000
_cell.length_b   1.000
_cell.length_c   1.000
_cell.angle_alpha   90.00
_cell.angle_beta   90.00
_cell.angle_gamma   90.00
#
_symmetry.space_group_name_H-M   'P 1'
#
loop_
_entity.id
_entity.type
_entity.pdbx_description
1 polymer ?
#
loop_
_entity_poly.entity_id
_entity_poly.type
_entity_poly.pdbx_seq_one_letter_code
_entity_poly.pdbx_strand_id
1 'polypeptide(L)'
;MVLREVEPFVSLSSQPSVVPLPLLVVGVAVPFLQASSIQSSIAKDTYFKAIGYEAENGSIKGIGDYVERLSCYMKLYGAIVQTEEVGDFQNLHGIREDWAWLGRFLNSLPANLYTTVALHSFLEMVGFSLYRRYRNQFEKLVNIVARDFVNALKEGGSESWSAKLSKVEMSIQDYIESNQFKKEPNGLQLSGHLVSNHFY
;
A
#
# COMPACT_ATOMS: atom_id res chain seq x y z
N MET A 1 41.90 43.10 -22.38
CA MET A 1 42.00 42.00 -21.40
C MET A 1 40.85 41.06 -21.68
N VAL A 2 41.19 39.84 -22.10
CA VAL A 2 40.29 38.78 -22.58
C VAL A 2 39.99 37.82 -21.43
N LEU A 3 38.86 37.10 -21.54
CA LEU A 3 38.55 35.72 -21.11
C LEU A 3 37.32 35.68 -20.19
N ARG A 4 36.14 35.39 -20.76
CA ARG A 4 35.51 34.05 -20.94
C ARG A 4 34.81 33.62 -19.65
N GLU A 5 33.52 33.95 -19.55
CA GLU A 5 32.63 33.16 -18.72
C GLU A 5 32.12 31.97 -19.54
N VAL A 6 32.13 30.83 -18.87
CA VAL A 6 31.94 29.49 -19.40
C VAL A 6 30.47 29.12 -19.21
N GLU A 7 29.74 28.90 -20.29
CA GLU A 7 28.54 28.06 -20.28
C GLU A 7 28.94 26.63 -20.66
N PRO A 8 28.20 25.54 -20.30
CA PRO A 8 27.11 25.39 -19.34
C PRO A 8 27.31 24.15 -18.40
N PHE A 9 26.56 24.04 -17.31
CA PHE A 9 26.18 22.72 -16.80
C PHE A 9 24.66 22.67 -16.64
N VAL A 10 24.03 21.95 -17.56
CA VAL A 10 22.64 21.56 -17.54
C VAL A 10 22.41 20.73 -16.27
N SER A 11 21.94 21.36 -15.21
CA SER A 11 21.33 20.66 -14.09
C SER A 11 19.87 20.41 -14.45
N LEU A 12 19.56 19.14 -14.74
CA LEU A 12 18.23 18.56 -14.93
C LEU A 12 17.35 18.72 -13.68
N SER A 13 17.03 19.94 -13.26
CA SER A 13 16.09 20.22 -12.17
C SER A 13 14.71 20.65 -12.68
N SER A 14 14.36 20.26 -13.90
CA SER A 14 13.11 20.66 -14.55
C SER A 14 12.25 19.45 -14.89
N GLN A 15 11.82 18.71 -13.86
CA GLN A 15 10.64 17.85 -13.96
C GLN A 15 9.74 18.11 -12.74
N PRO A 16 8.52 18.64 -12.95
CA PRO A 16 7.60 18.91 -11.86
C PRO A 16 6.93 17.60 -11.40
N SER A 17 6.81 17.45 -10.08
CA SER A 17 5.87 16.56 -9.40
C SER A 17 5.86 15.08 -9.84
N VAL A 18 6.81 14.30 -9.34
CA VAL A 18 6.59 12.86 -9.16
C VAL A 18 5.58 12.72 -8.01
N VAL A 19 4.30 12.63 -8.33
CA VAL A 19 3.29 12.10 -7.39
C VAL A 19 3.84 10.76 -6.90
N PRO A 20 3.89 10.49 -5.58
CA PRO A 20 4.41 9.21 -5.10
C PRO A 20 3.64 8.09 -5.80
N LEU A 21 4.33 7.18 -6.48
CA LEU A 21 3.77 5.97 -7.07
C LEU A 21 2.73 5.26 -6.18
N PRO A 22 2.82 5.22 -4.84
CA PRO A 22 1.72 4.66 -4.03
C PRO A 22 0.44 5.51 -3.96
N LEU A 23 0.54 6.83 -4.06
CA LEU A 23 -0.61 7.71 -4.25
C LEU A 23 -1.15 7.62 -5.68
N LEU A 24 -0.35 7.16 -6.65
CA LEU A 24 -0.84 6.83 -7.98
C LEU A 24 -1.41 5.40 -8.04
N VAL A 25 -0.89 4.42 -7.29
CA VAL A 25 -1.47 3.07 -7.18
C VAL A 25 -2.77 3.12 -6.38
N VAL A 26 -2.81 3.85 -5.26
CA VAL A 26 -4.05 4.09 -4.49
C VAL A 26 -4.90 5.19 -5.12
N GLY A 27 -4.35 6.16 -5.84
CA GLY A 27 -5.12 7.19 -6.55
C GLY A 27 -5.60 6.77 -7.93
N VAL A 28 -5.06 5.68 -8.49
CA VAL A 28 -5.65 4.95 -9.61
C VAL A 28 -6.59 3.88 -9.05
N ALA A 29 -6.30 3.16 -7.97
CA ALA A 29 -7.17 2.10 -7.42
C ALA A 29 -8.22 2.55 -6.36
N VAL A 30 -8.17 3.80 -5.87
CA VAL A 30 -9.10 4.40 -4.89
C VAL A 30 -9.24 5.94 -5.09
N PRO A 31 -9.73 6.47 -6.22
CA PRO A 31 -10.13 7.86 -6.43
C PRO A 31 -11.41 8.27 -5.70
N PHE A 32 -11.84 7.56 -4.65
CA PHE A 32 -13.03 7.99 -3.90
C PHE A 32 -12.73 8.95 -2.73
N LEU A 33 -11.46 9.24 -2.40
CA LEU A 33 -11.16 9.81 -1.08
C LEU A 33 -10.68 11.25 -1.05
N GLN A 34 -10.94 12.01 -2.12
CA GLN A 34 -10.82 13.48 -2.05
C GLN A 34 -11.98 14.28 -2.64
N ALA A 35 -13.04 13.62 -3.12
CA ALA A 35 -14.23 14.29 -3.64
C ALA A 35 -15.40 14.15 -2.67
N SER A 36 -15.40 14.92 -1.58
CA SER A 36 -16.66 15.32 -0.97
C SER A 36 -17.51 15.98 -2.06
N SER A 37 -18.65 15.36 -2.41
CA SER A 37 -19.68 15.80 -3.35
C SER A 37 -19.49 15.52 -4.86
N ILE A 38 -19.53 14.26 -5.32
CA ILE A 38 -20.12 13.97 -6.64
C ILE A 38 -21.10 12.80 -6.58
N GLN A 39 -22.37 13.21 -6.59
CA GLN A 39 -23.57 12.40 -6.69
C GLN A 39 -23.80 12.01 -8.16
N SER A 40 -23.22 10.92 -8.68
CA SER A 40 -23.83 10.19 -9.82
C SER A 40 -23.30 8.76 -9.95
N SER A 41 -24.21 7.82 -10.22
CA SER A 41 -23.87 6.42 -10.54
C SER A 41 -23.00 6.30 -11.79
N ILE A 42 -23.09 7.29 -12.71
CA ILE A 42 -22.30 7.36 -13.94
C ILE A 42 -20.82 7.62 -13.62
N ALA A 43 -20.51 8.48 -12.64
CA ALA A 43 -19.14 8.70 -12.20
C ALA A 43 -18.53 7.45 -11.54
N LYS A 44 -19.34 6.70 -10.78
CA LYS A 44 -18.94 5.41 -10.20
C LYS A 44 -18.61 4.38 -11.28
N ASP A 45 -19.49 4.19 -12.26
CA ASP A 45 -19.27 3.22 -13.34
C ASP A 45 -18.07 3.58 -14.23
N THR A 46 -17.89 4.87 -14.52
CA THR A 46 -16.74 5.34 -15.31
C THR A 46 -15.44 5.14 -14.56
N TYR A 47 -15.45 5.39 -13.25
CA TYR A 47 -14.33 5.14 -12.36
C TYR A 47 -13.99 3.64 -12.28
N PHE A 48 -15.00 2.80 -12.01
CA PHE A 48 -14.82 1.35 -11.95
C PHE A 48 -14.24 0.81 -13.27
N LYS A 49 -14.74 1.26 -14.42
CA LYS A 49 -14.14 0.89 -15.72
C LYS A 49 -12.67 1.32 -15.85
N ALA A 50 -12.33 2.54 -15.40
CA ALA A 50 -10.96 3.06 -15.47
C ALA A 50 -9.95 2.25 -14.63
N ILE A 51 -10.41 1.59 -13.55
CA ILE A 51 -9.58 0.71 -12.71
C ILE A 51 -9.64 -0.77 -13.11
N GLY A 52 -10.19 -1.04 -14.30
CA GLY A 52 -10.33 -2.40 -14.82
C GLY A 52 -11.41 -3.22 -14.13
N TYR A 53 -12.44 -2.58 -13.56
CA TYR A 53 -13.67 -3.26 -13.16
C TYR A 53 -14.53 -3.44 -14.42
N GLU A 54 -14.61 -4.68 -14.90
CA GLU A 54 -15.60 -5.07 -15.90
C GLU A 54 -16.88 -5.46 -15.15
N ALA A 55 -17.87 -4.57 -15.18
CA ALA A 55 -19.17 -4.85 -14.58
C ALA A 55 -19.92 -5.87 -15.44
N GLU A 56 -19.70 -7.17 -15.23
CA GLU A 56 -20.75 -8.16 -15.52
C GLU A 56 -21.87 -7.94 -14.48
N ASN A 57 -22.75 -6.98 -14.77
CA ASN A 57 -23.98 -6.66 -14.04
C ASN A 57 -23.82 -6.44 -12.51
N GLY A 58 -22.71 -5.86 -12.05
CA GLY A 58 -22.51 -5.55 -10.62
C GLY A 58 -22.48 -6.79 -9.72
N SER A 59 -22.16 -7.95 -10.29
CA SER A 59 -22.21 -9.23 -9.58
C SER A 59 -21.12 -9.36 -8.50
N ILE A 60 -21.39 -10.22 -7.51
CA ILE A 60 -20.49 -10.58 -6.40
C ILE A 60 -19.10 -11.01 -6.86
N LYS A 61 -19.03 -11.55 -8.08
CA LYS A 61 -17.83 -12.07 -8.71
C LYS A 61 -16.87 -10.95 -9.12
N GLY A 62 -17.35 -9.91 -9.80
CA GLY A 62 -16.52 -8.78 -10.24
C GLY A 62 -15.84 -8.02 -9.08
N ILE A 63 -16.51 -7.94 -7.92
CA ILE A 63 -15.93 -7.33 -6.71
C ILE A 63 -14.88 -8.24 -6.06
N GLY A 64 -15.07 -9.56 -6.10
CA GLY A 64 -14.04 -10.51 -5.67
C GLY A 64 -12.77 -10.37 -6.49
N ASP A 65 -12.90 -10.44 -7.81
CA ASP A 65 -11.76 -10.34 -8.73
C ASP A 65 -11.02 -9.01 -8.59
N TYR A 66 -11.75 -7.91 -8.38
CA TYR A 66 -11.14 -6.61 -8.14
C TYR A 66 -10.36 -6.55 -6.82
N VAL A 67 -10.95 -7.04 -5.72
CA VAL A 67 -10.29 -7.10 -4.41
C VAL A 67 -9.03 -7.95 -4.45
N GLU A 68 -9.04 -9.07 -5.19
CA GLU A 68 -7.86 -9.90 -5.38
C GLU A 68 -6.76 -9.16 -6.15
N ARG A 69 -7.10 -8.46 -7.25
CA ARG A 69 -6.15 -7.62 -7.98
C ARG A 69 -5.55 -6.52 -7.10
N LEU A 70 -6.39 -5.84 -6.33
CA LEU A 70 -5.94 -4.80 -5.39
C LEU A 70 -4.95 -5.37 -4.38
N SER A 71 -5.26 -6.52 -3.79
CA SER A 71 -4.35 -7.22 -2.88
C SER A 71 -3.00 -7.51 -3.55
N CYS A 72 -3.00 -8.04 -4.78
CA CYS A 72 -1.77 -8.29 -5.54
C CYS A 72 -0.96 -7.02 -5.81
N TYR A 73 -1.60 -5.91 -6.23
CA TYR A 73 -0.91 -4.65 -6.46
C TYR A 73 -0.26 -4.10 -5.19
N MET A 74 -0.95 -4.19 -4.06
CA MET A 74 -0.41 -3.72 -2.78
C MET A 74 0.73 -4.59 -2.27
N LYS A 75 0.68 -5.91 -2.50
CA LYS A 75 1.80 -6.81 -2.20
C LYS A 75 3.01 -6.52 -3.09
N LEU A 76 2.79 -6.32 -4.39
CA LEU A 76 3.85 -5.94 -5.33
C LEU A 76 4.50 -4.62 -4.92
N TYR A 77 3.68 -3.62 -4.57
CA TYR A 77 4.20 -2.34 -4.11
C TYR A 77 5.05 -2.50 -2.84
N GLY A 78 4.58 -3.26 -1.86
CA GLY A 78 5.37 -3.56 -0.65
C GLY A 78 6.70 -4.25 -0.96
N ALA A 79 6.72 -5.19 -1.92
CA ALA A 79 7.95 -5.86 -2.33
C ALA A 79 8.97 -4.89 -2.99
N ILE A 80 8.49 -3.95 -3.84
CA ILE A 80 9.35 -2.93 -4.46
C ILE A 80 10.01 -2.06 -3.39
N VAL A 81 9.26 -1.69 -2.35
CA VAL A 81 9.81 -0.87 -1.27
C VAL A 81 10.84 -1.64 -0.43
N GLN A 82 10.60 -2.93 -0.20
CA GLN A 82 11.53 -3.78 0.54
C GLN A 82 12.80 -4.12 -0.22
N THR A 83 12.88 -3.82 -1.53
CA THR A 83 14.07 -4.09 -2.32
C THR A 83 15.25 -3.29 -1.78
N GLU A 84 16.28 -4.00 -1.33
CA GLU A 84 17.51 -3.41 -0.82
C GLU A 84 18.29 -2.71 -1.95
N GLU A 85 19.10 -1.72 -1.57
CA GLU A 85 19.96 -1.00 -2.51
C GLU A 85 20.99 -1.96 -3.12
N VAL A 86 21.08 -2.01 -4.46
CA VAL A 86 22.04 -2.84 -5.18
C VAL A 86 23.15 -1.95 -5.73
N GLY A 87 24.34 -1.99 -5.11
CA GLY A 87 25.45 -1.12 -5.49
C GLY A 87 25.16 0.35 -5.17
N ASP A 88 25.32 1.23 -6.16
CA ASP A 88 25.08 2.68 -6.00
C ASP A 88 23.61 3.09 -6.23
N PHE A 89 22.71 2.14 -6.50
CA PHE A 89 21.30 2.43 -6.75
C PHE A 89 20.49 2.53 -5.45
N GLN A 90 20.16 3.76 -5.06
CA GLN A 90 19.26 4.03 -3.95
C GLN A 90 17.79 3.74 -4.31
N ASN A 91 17.10 2.96 -3.48
CA ASN A 91 15.67 2.75 -3.62
C ASN A 91 14.92 4.03 -3.21
N LEU A 92 14.43 4.78 -4.21
CA LEU A 92 13.63 5.99 -4.01
C LEU A 92 12.33 5.74 -3.25
N HIS A 93 11.82 4.50 -3.33
CA HIS A 93 10.64 4.05 -2.62
C HIS A 93 10.97 3.31 -1.33
N GLY A 94 12.21 3.35 -0.82
CA GLY A 94 12.61 2.59 0.37
C GLY A 94 11.80 2.91 1.63
N ILE A 95 12.13 2.24 2.73
CA ILE A 95 11.36 2.19 3.99
C ILE A 95 10.84 3.52 4.59
N ARG A 96 11.47 4.66 4.26
CA ARG A 96 10.98 5.98 4.67
C ARG A 96 9.67 6.34 3.97
N GLU A 97 9.54 5.99 2.70
CA GLU A 97 8.35 6.25 1.91
C GLU A 97 7.19 5.35 2.35
N ASP A 98 7.46 4.10 2.75
CA ASP A 98 6.46 3.23 3.38
C ASP A 98 5.83 3.84 4.62
N TRP A 99 6.69 4.35 5.51
CA TRP A 99 6.23 4.98 6.75
C TRP A 99 5.38 6.22 6.46
N ALA A 100 5.82 7.05 5.53
CA ALA A 100 5.09 8.24 5.11
C ALA A 100 3.76 7.88 4.44
N TRP A 101 3.74 6.85 3.59
CA TRP A 101 2.52 6.33 2.97
C TRP A 101 1.55 5.84 4.03
N LEU A 102 1.99 5.03 4.99
CA LEU A 102 1.14 4.48 6.03
C LEU A 102 0.51 5.58 6.89
N GLY A 103 1.29 6.61 7.23
CA GLY A 103 0.78 7.80 7.90
C GLY A 103 -0.29 8.54 7.10
N ARG A 104 -0.06 8.79 5.81
CA ARG A 104 -1.06 9.44 4.93
C ARG A 104 -2.30 8.57 4.75
N PHE A 105 -2.12 7.26 4.57
CA PHE A 105 -3.20 6.30 4.39
C PHE A 105 -4.16 6.32 5.58
N LEU A 106 -3.63 6.20 6.80
CA LEU A 106 -4.45 6.16 8.02
C LEU A 106 -5.07 7.52 8.37
N ASN A 107 -4.44 8.63 7.98
CA ASN A 107 -4.97 9.97 8.25
C ASN A 107 -6.02 10.44 7.23
N SER A 108 -6.05 9.86 6.02
CA SER A 108 -6.86 10.39 4.92
C SER A 108 -7.96 9.47 4.44
N LEU A 109 -7.87 8.15 4.69
CA LEU A 109 -8.80 7.19 4.11
C LEU A 109 -9.73 6.57 5.18
N PRO A 110 -11.06 6.61 4.98
CA PRO A 110 -12.00 5.92 5.85
C PRO A 110 -11.88 4.41 5.68
N ALA A 111 -12.23 3.70 6.75
CA ALA A 111 -12.22 2.26 6.77
C ALA A 111 -13.40 1.70 5.95
N ASN A 112 -13.11 0.87 4.96
CA ASN A 112 -14.07 0.12 4.14
C ASN A 112 -13.37 -1.12 3.56
N LEU A 113 -14.11 -1.98 2.83
CA LEU A 113 -13.57 -3.21 2.24
C LEU A 113 -12.24 -2.99 1.48
N TYR A 114 -12.19 -1.99 0.60
CA TYR A 114 -11.04 -1.77 -0.28
C TYR A 114 -9.83 -1.23 0.48
N THR A 115 -10.05 -0.28 1.40
CA THR A 115 -8.95 0.27 2.21
C THR A 115 -8.43 -0.77 3.19
N THR A 116 -9.28 -1.64 3.75
CA THR A 116 -8.83 -2.75 4.60
C THR A 116 -8.02 -3.78 3.83
N VAL A 117 -8.46 -4.16 2.62
CA VAL A 117 -7.68 -5.05 1.73
C VAL A 117 -6.33 -4.43 1.43
N ALA A 118 -6.29 -3.15 1.04
CA ALA A 118 -5.05 -2.51 0.67
C ALA A 118 -4.07 -2.42 1.85
N LEU A 119 -4.57 -2.04 3.04
CA LEU A 119 -3.78 -1.94 4.25
C LEU A 119 -3.25 -3.31 4.69
N HIS A 120 -4.12 -4.32 4.77
CA HIS A 120 -3.74 -5.66 5.19
C HIS A 120 -2.68 -6.26 4.26
N SER A 121 -2.94 -6.25 2.94
CA SER A 121 -2.01 -6.79 1.94
C SER A 121 -0.66 -6.08 1.93
N PHE A 122 -0.64 -4.78 2.19
CA PHE A 122 0.60 -4.03 2.31
C PHE A 122 1.36 -4.40 3.59
N LEU A 123 0.69 -4.46 4.74
CA LEU A 123 1.29 -4.85 6.02
C LEU A 123 1.85 -6.27 5.99
N GLU A 124 1.19 -7.22 5.32
CA GLU A 124 1.69 -8.58 5.10
C GLU A 124 3.09 -8.57 4.46
N MET A 125 3.36 -7.63 3.56
CA MET A 125 4.67 -7.50 2.93
C MET A 125 5.61 -6.68 3.81
N VAL A 126 5.29 -5.42 4.08
CA VAL A 126 6.26 -4.46 4.63
C VAL A 126 6.38 -4.47 6.15
N GLY A 127 5.43 -5.09 6.86
CA GLY A 127 5.30 -4.97 8.31
C GLY A 127 6.54 -5.44 9.07
N PHE A 128 7.20 -6.50 8.60
CA PHE A 128 8.46 -6.98 9.17
C PHE A 128 9.59 -5.94 9.10
N SER A 129 9.78 -5.34 7.92
CA SER A 129 10.81 -4.33 7.71
C SER A 129 10.52 -3.06 8.52
N LEU A 130 9.26 -2.61 8.53
CA LEU A 130 8.82 -1.47 9.34
C LEU A 130 9.01 -1.71 10.84
N TYR A 131 8.67 -2.90 11.33
CA TYR A 131 8.93 -3.26 12.72
C TYR A 131 10.42 -3.27 13.04
N ARG A 132 11.26 -3.88 12.19
CA ARG A 132 12.73 -3.90 12.38
C ARG A 132 13.31 -2.49 12.46
N ARG A 133 12.81 -1.55 11.66
CA ARG A 133 13.31 -0.17 11.57
C ARG A 133 12.78 0.76 12.66
N TYR A 134 11.49 0.72 12.95
CA TYR A 134 10.79 1.69 13.80
C TYR A 134 10.34 1.14 15.16
N ARG A 135 10.38 -0.18 15.35
CA ARG A 135 10.16 -0.88 16.63
C ARG A 135 8.87 -0.42 17.31
N ASN A 136 8.98 0.13 18.52
CA ASN A 136 7.85 0.58 19.33
C ASN A 136 6.97 1.62 18.62
N GLN A 137 7.51 2.41 17.68
CA GLN A 137 6.68 3.35 16.91
C GLN A 137 5.76 2.62 15.94
N PHE A 138 6.23 1.55 15.31
CA PHE A 138 5.39 0.72 14.47
C PHE A 138 4.33 -0.03 15.29
N GLU A 139 4.69 -0.53 16.48
CA GLU A 139 3.70 -1.16 17.37
C GLU A 139 2.59 -0.17 17.80
N LYS A 140 2.94 1.09 18.11
CA LYS A 140 1.93 2.14 18.37
C LYS A 140 1.02 2.37 17.18
N LEU A 141 1.59 2.39 15.97
CA LEU A 141 0.81 2.56 14.74
C LEU A 141 -0.14 1.39 14.53
N VAL A 142 0.33 0.15 14.70
CA VAL A 142 -0.52 -1.05 14.60
C VAL A 142 -1.64 -1.03 15.65
N ASN A 143 -1.36 -0.55 16.87
CA ASN A 143 -2.41 -0.36 17.88
C ASN A 143 -3.45 0.69 17.46
N ILE A 144 -3.05 1.76 16.77
CA ILE A 144 -3.97 2.74 16.18
C ILE A 144 -4.84 2.06 15.10
N VAL A 145 -4.25 1.21 14.25
CA VAL A 145 -5.02 0.44 13.26
C VAL A 145 -6.08 -0.42 13.94
N ALA A 146 -5.73 -1.18 14.96
CA ALA A 146 -6.69 -2.02 15.69
C ALA A 146 -7.79 -1.19 16.39
N ARG A 147 -7.42 -0.09 17.05
CA ARG A 147 -8.35 0.72 17.85
C ARG A 147 -9.24 1.61 17.01
N ASP A 148 -8.72 2.23 15.96
CA ASP A 148 -9.44 3.27 15.22
C ASP A 148 -9.95 2.74 13.89
N PHE A 149 -9.07 2.11 13.09
CA PHE A 149 -9.42 1.65 11.75
C PHE A 149 -10.32 0.41 11.77
N VAL A 150 -9.96 -0.64 12.52
CA VAL A 150 -10.75 -1.88 12.58
C VAL A 150 -12.09 -1.65 13.29
N ASN A 151 -12.14 -0.82 14.34
CA ASN A 151 -13.41 -0.51 15.00
C ASN A 151 -14.34 0.32 14.10
N ALA A 152 -13.81 1.27 13.32
CA ALA A 152 -14.63 1.99 12.34
C ALA A 152 -15.27 1.07 11.29
N LEU A 153 -14.63 -0.04 10.92
CA LEU A 153 -15.23 -1.06 10.03
C LEU A 153 -16.45 -1.73 10.65
N LYS A 154 -16.39 -2.04 11.95
CA LYS A 154 -17.47 -2.71 12.68
C LYS A 154 -18.70 -1.80 12.81
N GLU A 155 -18.48 -0.51 13.02
CA GLU A 155 -19.54 0.48 13.18
C GLU A 155 -20.24 0.82 11.84
N GLY A 156 -19.52 0.76 10.72
CA GLY A 156 -20.07 1.02 9.38
C GLY A 156 -20.83 -0.16 8.74
N GLY A 157 -21.05 -1.25 9.48
CA GLY A 157 -21.54 -2.54 8.96
C GLY A 157 -22.98 -2.56 8.46
N SER A 158 -23.20 -2.17 7.19
CA SER A 158 -24.50 -2.30 6.50
C SER A 158 -24.41 -2.61 5.00
N GLU A 159 -23.27 -3.03 4.46
CA GLU A 159 -23.11 -3.24 3.00
C GLU A 159 -23.29 -4.70 2.53
N SER A 160 -23.74 -4.85 1.27
CA SER A 160 -24.01 -6.11 0.54
C SER A 160 -22.83 -7.11 0.46
N TRP A 161 -21.63 -6.71 0.89
CA TRP A 161 -20.38 -7.51 0.85
C TRP A 161 -19.94 -8.03 2.21
N SER A 162 -20.84 -8.06 3.20
CA SER A 162 -20.56 -8.37 4.60
C SER A 162 -19.64 -9.58 4.79
N ALA A 163 -19.85 -10.69 4.08
CA ALA A 163 -19.00 -11.88 4.23
C ALA A 163 -17.52 -11.63 3.82
N LYS A 164 -17.26 -10.90 2.72
CA LYS A 164 -15.89 -10.56 2.31
C LYS A 164 -15.27 -9.55 3.27
N LEU A 165 -16.07 -8.58 3.73
CA LEU A 165 -15.64 -7.58 4.69
C LEU A 165 -15.26 -8.24 6.03
N SER A 166 -16.10 -9.12 6.57
CA SER A 166 -15.82 -9.87 7.78
C SER A 166 -14.58 -10.75 7.63
N LYS A 167 -14.37 -11.38 6.45
CA LYS A 167 -13.16 -12.17 6.20
C LYS A 167 -11.90 -11.30 6.30
N VAL A 168 -11.86 -10.16 5.60
CA VAL A 168 -10.65 -9.30 5.63
C VAL A 168 -10.46 -8.62 6.98
N GLU A 169 -11.55 -8.26 7.67
CA GLU A 169 -11.51 -7.75 9.04
C GLU A 169 -10.89 -8.76 10.00
N MET A 170 -11.32 -10.03 9.95
CA MET A 170 -10.70 -11.08 10.74
C MET A 170 -9.23 -11.29 10.38
N SER A 171 -8.87 -11.22 9.10
CA SER A 171 -7.46 -11.37 8.67
C SER A 171 -6.57 -10.26 9.21
N ILE A 172 -6.99 -8.99 9.10
CA ILE A 172 -6.19 -7.88 9.64
C ILE A 172 -6.13 -7.92 11.17
N GLN A 173 -7.22 -8.33 11.85
CA GLN A 173 -7.21 -8.50 13.29
C GLN A 173 -6.24 -9.60 13.73
N ASP A 174 -6.30 -10.77 13.10
CA ASP A 174 -5.40 -11.89 13.38
C ASP A 174 -3.94 -11.51 13.14
N TYR A 175 -3.65 -10.83 12.04
CA TYR A 175 -2.30 -10.31 11.74
C TYR A 175 -1.74 -9.46 12.89
N ILE A 176 -2.56 -8.57 13.44
CA ILE A 176 -2.19 -7.66 14.52
C ILE A 176 -2.03 -8.42 15.84
N GLU A 177 -3.03 -9.20 16.25
CA GLU A 177 -3.05 -9.91 17.53
C GLU A 177 -1.94 -10.95 17.63
N SER A 178 -1.72 -11.71 16.55
CA SER A 178 -0.66 -12.72 16.49
C SER A 178 0.72 -12.14 16.19
N ASN A 179 0.85 -10.81 16.12
CA ASN A 179 2.09 -10.09 15.87
C ASN A 179 2.85 -10.62 14.63
N GLN A 180 2.14 -10.90 13.53
CA GLN A 180 2.77 -11.48 12.32
C GLN A 180 3.86 -10.58 11.75
N PHE A 181 3.78 -9.26 11.95
CA PHE A 181 4.83 -8.30 11.61
C PHE A 181 6.17 -8.53 12.32
N LYS A 182 6.27 -9.43 13.31
CA LYS A 182 7.54 -9.83 13.92
C LYS A 182 8.22 -10.98 13.17
N LYS A 183 7.50 -11.65 12.27
CA LYS A 183 7.99 -12.77 11.46
C LYS A 183 8.36 -12.26 10.07
N GLU A 184 9.41 -12.84 9.51
CA GLU A 184 9.82 -12.55 8.14
C GLU A 184 8.77 -13.08 7.16
N PRO A 185 8.33 -12.28 6.17
CA PRO A 185 7.33 -12.73 5.21
C PRO A 185 7.90 -13.77 4.25
N ASN A 186 7.05 -14.73 3.86
CA ASN A 186 7.43 -15.78 2.93
C ASN A 186 7.85 -15.18 1.58
N GLY A 187 9.02 -15.60 1.07
CA GLY A 187 9.52 -15.18 -0.24
C GLY A 187 10.28 -13.84 -0.24
N LEU A 188 10.54 -13.22 0.92
CA LEU A 188 11.38 -12.02 1.01
C LEU A 188 12.83 -12.30 0.61
N GLN A 189 13.40 -13.42 1.08
CA GLN A 189 14.73 -13.86 0.71
C GLN A 189 14.65 -15.00 -0.31
N LEU A 190 15.46 -14.91 -1.35
CA LEU A 190 15.74 -16.05 -2.22
C LEU A 190 16.45 -17.12 -1.38
N SER A 191 15.84 -18.30 -1.23
CA SER A 191 16.37 -19.41 -0.42
C SER A 191 17.79 -19.89 -0.82
N GLY A 192 18.36 -19.36 -1.90
CA GLY A 192 19.74 -19.61 -2.32
C GLY A 192 20.82 -19.02 -1.40
N HIS A 193 20.50 -18.04 -0.55
CA HIS A 193 21.48 -17.45 0.38
C HIS A 193 21.76 -18.30 1.63
N LEU A 194 20.98 -19.36 1.87
CA LEU A 194 21.21 -20.28 3.01
C LEU A 194 22.29 -21.34 2.71
N VAL A 195 22.66 -21.55 1.43
CA VAL A 195 23.60 -22.61 1.04
C VAL A 195 25.05 -22.10 0.95
N SER A 196 25.29 -20.79 0.87
CA SER A 196 26.63 -20.23 0.68
C SER A 196 27.42 -19.95 1.96
N ASN A 197 26.80 -20.02 3.15
CA ASN A 197 27.47 -19.75 4.43
C ASN A 197 28.05 -21.00 5.13
N HIS A 198 28.04 -22.17 4.49
CA HIS A 198 28.59 -23.41 5.06
C HIS A 198 29.92 -23.87 4.45
N PHE A 199 30.57 -23.03 3.66
CA PHE A 199 31.89 -23.31 3.10
C PHE A 199 32.81 -22.11 3.28
N TYR A 200 33.35 -21.88 4.48
CA TYR A 200 34.71 -21.37 4.73
C TYR A 200 35.09 -21.62 6.19
#